data_AF-A0A7S0WEY1-F1
#
_entry.id   AF-A0A7S0WEY1-F1
#
_cell.length_a   1.000
_cell.length_b   1.000
_cell.length_c   1.000
_cell.angle_alpha   90.00
_cell.angle_beta   90.00
_cell.angle_gamma   90.00
#
_symmetry.space_group_name_H-M   'P 1'
#
loop_
_entity.id
_entity.type
_entity.pdbx_description
1 polymer ?
#
loop_
_entity_poly.entity_id
_entity_poly.type
_entity_poly.pdbx_seq_one_letter_code
_entity_poly.pdbx_strand_id
1 'polypeptide(L)'
;MDRRSISLLLVFVALQAQYQHASGGGNSLNNPNQKTPGDGRPRIYIYPLPDEQYRREAKNARQENGTFYGLNMLFPRHIRYSPYITDDPEKATHFYVDYWNYWVNQGGNHVVAYLKSKWPYWDRTNGADHIFTVPHDFGRCDFYDQVEDAILLHHFGKVSWPQIAAECNLFDKWGGECDSLMQNALKAHKKETFRACHIPGQDMVVPPPPYELTEQSPHFISMYTNPDKLPPPANRTNLLFYSGKIDLHADQEGAKLRPWSDAGYSFGVRQSVHHMFAGKPGFAIHSSHTHGSYWQDLTNATFCLASAGWGWGGR
;
A
#
# COMPACT_ATOMS: atom_id res chain seq x y z
N MET A 1 13.94 24.26 26.90
CA MET A 1 13.78 22.91 26.31
C MET A 1 13.83 23.06 24.80
N ASP A 2 14.84 22.47 24.17
CA ASP A 2 15.24 22.72 22.78
C ASP A 2 14.25 22.11 21.77
N ARG A 3 13.78 22.91 20.81
CA ARG A 3 12.78 22.54 19.79
C ARG A 3 13.29 21.51 18.78
N ARG A 4 14.59 21.19 18.80
CA ARG A 4 15.17 20.12 17.97
C ARG A 4 14.85 18.70 18.45
N SER A 5 14.39 18.53 19.69
CA SER A 5 14.13 17.20 20.27
C SER A 5 12.73 16.65 19.98
N ILE A 6 11.81 17.46 19.46
CA ILE A 6 10.43 17.03 19.16
C ILE A 6 10.32 16.47 17.73
N SER A 7 11.18 16.89 16.80
CA SER A 7 11.22 16.37 15.42
C SER A 7 11.76 14.95 15.32
N LEU A 8 12.52 14.46 16.31
CA LEU A 8 12.94 13.05 16.37
C LEU A 8 11.81 12.12 16.84
N LEU A 9 10.78 12.64 17.50
CA LEU A 9 9.70 11.83 18.06
C LEU A 9 8.71 11.33 16.98
N LEU A 10 8.62 12.00 15.83
CA LEU A 10 7.73 11.60 14.72
C LEU A 10 8.30 10.49 13.84
N VAL A 11 9.58 10.15 14.00
CA VAL A 11 10.16 8.90 13.46
C VAL A 11 9.82 7.70 14.38
N PHE A 12 9.43 7.94 15.63
CA PHE A 12 9.11 6.89 16.61
C PHE A 12 7.65 6.40 16.60
N VAL A 13 6.71 7.12 15.99
CA VAL A 13 5.30 6.67 15.97
C VAL A 13 5.04 5.55 14.95
N ALA A 14 5.98 5.27 14.05
CA ALA A 14 5.97 4.08 13.20
C ALA A 14 6.65 2.85 13.83
N LEU A 15 7.25 2.98 15.03
CA LEU A 15 8.16 1.98 15.62
C LEU A 15 7.50 1.00 16.61
N GLN A 16 6.18 1.05 16.82
CA GLN A 16 5.53 0.20 17.83
C GLN A 16 4.75 -1.02 17.30
N ALA A 17 4.61 -1.19 15.98
CA ALA A 17 3.81 -2.28 15.40
C ALA A 17 4.63 -3.45 14.80
N GLN A 18 5.96 -3.36 14.69
CA GLN A 18 6.78 -4.40 14.03
C GLN A 18 7.78 -5.12 14.95
N TYR A 19 7.80 -4.82 16.26
CA TYR A 19 8.78 -5.38 17.19
C TYR A 19 8.46 -6.82 17.70
N GLN A 20 7.56 -7.57 17.06
CA GLN A 20 7.22 -8.93 17.54
C GLN A 20 7.49 -10.11 16.59
N HIS A 21 8.06 -9.93 15.40
CA HIS A 21 8.24 -11.09 14.48
C HIS A 21 9.61 -11.27 13.82
N ALA A 22 10.66 -10.58 14.25
CA ALA A 22 12.00 -10.75 13.69
C ALA A 22 12.89 -11.68 14.54
N SER A 23 12.67 -13.00 14.44
CA SER A 23 13.72 -13.99 14.76
C SER A 23 13.50 -15.30 13.99
N GLY A 24 14.36 -15.58 13.00
CA GLY A 24 14.43 -16.90 12.35
C GLY A 24 14.89 -16.84 10.90
N GLY A 25 16.20 -16.82 10.66
CA GLY A 25 16.81 -16.94 9.33
C GLY A 25 16.98 -18.38 8.86
N GLY A 26 17.07 -18.58 7.54
CA GLY A 26 17.47 -19.84 6.92
C GLY A 26 17.29 -19.90 5.40
N ASN A 27 18.41 -20.02 4.68
CA ASN A 27 18.52 -20.17 3.21
C ASN A 27 17.93 -21.51 2.69
N SER A 28 17.35 -21.51 1.47
CA SER A 28 17.61 -22.55 0.43
C SER A 28 16.82 -22.28 -0.86
N LEU A 29 17.56 -22.08 -1.96
CA LEU A 29 17.09 -22.13 -3.35
C LEU A 29 16.92 -23.59 -3.83
N ASN A 30 16.01 -23.77 -4.81
CA ASN A 30 15.79 -24.90 -5.76
C ASN A 30 15.05 -26.19 -5.34
N ASN A 31 13.75 -26.34 -5.72
CA ASN A 31 13.11 -27.49 -6.43
C ASN A 31 11.58 -27.23 -6.65
N PRO A 32 10.90 -27.70 -7.72
CA PRO A 32 9.55 -27.30 -8.14
C PRO A 32 8.39 -28.11 -7.52
N ASN A 33 8.61 -28.75 -6.36
CA ASN A 33 7.52 -29.38 -5.61
C ASN A 33 7.20 -28.53 -4.37
N GLN A 34 6.02 -27.90 -4.42
CA GLN A 34 5.30 -27.19 -3.35
C GLN A 34 5.99 -27.21 -1.98
N LYS A 35 6.71 -26.14 -1.65
CA LYS A 35 7.12 -25.86 -0.27
C LYS A 35 5.87 -25.42 0.50
N THR A 36 5.38 -26.29 1.38
CA THR A 36 4.38 -25.93 2.39
C THR A 36 5.04 -24.95 3.37
N PRO A 37 4.53 -23.73 3.60
CA PRO A 37 5.12 -22.83 4.58
C PRO A 37 4.92 -23.40 5.99
N GLY A 38 5.99 -23.81 6.64
CA GLY A 38 6.04 -24.15 8.06
C GLY A 38 7.07 -23.26 8.74
N ASP A 39 6.61 -22.21 9.44
CA ASP A 39 7.39 -21.28 10.30
C ASP A 39 6.61 -20.01 10.73
N GLY A 40 5.29 -19.91 10.50
CA GLY A 40 4.50 -18.71 10.84
C GLY A 40 4.30 -17.74 9.66
N ARG A 41 4.82 -18.07 8.46
CA ARG A 41 4.49 -17.37 7.21
C ARG A 41 3.02 -17.58 6.79
N PRO A 42 2.42 -16.62 6.08
CA PRO A 42 1.06 -16.75 5.60
C PRO A 42 0.92 -17.89 4.59
N ARG A 43 -0.18 -18.62 4.72
CA ARG A 43 -0.75 -19.54 3.72
C ARG A 43 -2.07 -18.94 3.25
N ILE A 44 -2.11 -18.54 1.99
CA ILE A 44 -3.20 -17.77 1.38
C ILE A 44 -3.98 -18.70 0.45
N TYR A 45 -5.26 -18.89 0.75
CA TYR A 45 -6.20 -19.56 -0.16
C TYR A 45 -6.95 -18.52 -0.98
N ILE A 46 -7.05 -18.71 -2.30
CA ILE A 46 -7.82 -17.82 -3.17
C ILE A 46 -9.21 -18.43 -3.37
N TYR A 47 -10.26 -17.68 -3.03
CA TYR A 47 -11.63 -18.15 -3.27
C TYR A 47 -11.88 -18.43 -4.77
N PRO A 48 -12.51 -19.56 -5.12
CA PRO A 48 -12.90 -19.86 -6.49
C PRO A 48 -14.20 -19.11 -6.84
N LEU A 49 -14.11 -17.78 -6.98
CA LEU A 49 -15.26 -16.94 -7.33
C LEU A 49 -15.67 -17.12 -8.80
N PRO A 50 -16.99 -17.08 -9.12
CA PRO A 50 -17.47 -17.10 -10.49
C PRO A 50 -16.96 -15.92 -11.32
N ASP A 51 -16.16 -16.23 -12.34
CA ASP A 51 -15.52 -15.24 -13.21
C ASP A 51 -16.48 -14.27 -13.89
N GLU A 52 -17.61 -14.76 -14.36
CA GLU A 52 -18.59 -13.97 -15.11
C GLU A 52 -19.25 -12.88 -14.25
N GLN A 53 -19.36 -13.13 -12.95
CA GLN A 53 -19.99 -12.20 -12.02
C GLN A 53 -18.98 -11.23 -11.43
N TYR A 54 -17.83 -11.73 -10.98
CA TYR A 54 -16.90 -10.96 -10.15
C TYR A 54 -15.66 -10.48 -10.89
N ARG A 55 -15.38 -10.97 -12.11
CA ARG A 55 -14.19 -10.58 -12.90
C ARG A 55 -14.48 -10.21 -14.35
N ARG A 56 -15.75 -10.15 -14.78
CA ARG A 56 -16.14 -9.83 -16.17
C ARG A 56 -15.64 -8.46 -16.61
N GLU A 57 -15.82 -7.43 -15.78
CA GLU A 57 -15.34 -6.09 -16.08
C GLU A 57 -13.82 -6.02 -16.13
N ALA A 58 -13.11 -6.73 -15.24
CA ALA A 58 -11.66 -6.87 -15.30
C ALA A 58 -11.17 -7.48 -16.62
N LYS A 59 -11.89 -8.48 -17.16
CA LYS A 59 -11.55 -9.13 -18.44
C LYS A 59 -11.70 -8.18 -19.63
N ASN A 60 -12.61 -7.22 -19.54
CA ASN A 60 -12.80 -6.18 -20.56
C ASN A 60 -11.82 -5.02 -20.34
N ALA A 61 -11.46 -4.73 -19.10
CA ALA A 61 -10.54 -3.68 -18.68
C ALA A 61 -9.06 -4.10 -18.73
N ARG A 62 -8.65 -5.00 -19.65
CA ARG A 62 -7.23 -5.40 -19.82
C ARG A 62 -6.28 -4.23 -20.01
N GLN A 63 -6.79 -3.08 -20.46
CA GLN A 63 -6.07 -1.83 -20.62
C GLN A 63 -5.60 -1.22 -19.28
N GLU A 64 -6.18 -1.63 -18.15
CA GLU A 64 -5.86 -1.13 -16.80
C GLU A 64 -4.68 -1.86 -16.13
N ASN A 65 -4.15 -2.94 -16.72
CA ASN A 65 -3.07 -3.73 -16.11
C ASN A 65 -1.82 -2.91 -15.76
N GLY A 66 -1.53 -1.88 -16.55
CA GLY A 66 -0.39 -0.99 -16.35
C GLY A 66 -0.76 0.35 -15.70
N THR A 67 -2.02 0.56 -15.35
CA THR A 67 -2.49 1.79 -14.71
C THR A 67 -2.48 1.61 -13.20
N PHE A 68 -2.64 2.71 -12.46
CA PHE A 68 -2.78 2.62 -11.01
C PHE A 68 -3.94 1.70 -10.59
N TYR A 69 -4.99 1.60 -11.41
CA TYR A 69 -6.19 0.83 -11.08
C TYR A 69 -6.07 -0.69 -11.27
N GLY A 70 -4.96 -1.16 -11.87
CA GLY A 70 -4.73 -2.56 -12.15
C GLY A 70 -4.36 -3.44 -10.94
N LEU A 71 -4.43 -2.95 -9.69
CA LEU A 71 -4.00 -3.73 -8.52
C LEU A 71 -4.79 -5.05 -8.38
N ASN A 72 -6.08 -5.06 -8.71
CA ASN A 72 -6.93 -6.25 -8.75
C ASN A 72 -6.45 -7.29 -9.77
N MET A 73 -5.65 -6.90 -10.77
CA MET A 73 -5.09 -7.82 -11.77
C MET A 73 -3.67 -8.25 -11.40
N LEU A 74 -2.90 -7.34 -10.80
CA LEU A 74 -1.51 -7.57 -10.43
C LEU A 74 -1.38 -8.49 -9.22
N PHE A 75 -2.09 -8.22 -8.13
CA PHE A 75 -1.90 -8.94 -6.88
C PHE A 75 -2.27 -10.44 -6.96
N PRO A 76 -3.38 -10.86 -7.61
CA PRO A 76 -3.65 -12.29 -7.82
C PRO A 76 -2.58 -12.98 -8.67
N ARG A 77 -1.88 -12.26 -9.56
CA ARG A 77 -0.75 -12.81 -10.31
C ARG A 77 0.42 -13.04 -9.36
N HIS A 78 0.79 -12.04 -8.55
CA HIS A 78 1.89 -12.14 -7.60
C HIS A 78 1.73 -13.26 -6.59
N ILE A 79 0.55 -13.40 -5.95
CA ILE A 79 0.35 -14.48 -4.98
C ILE A 79 0.47 -15.86 -5.65
N ARG A 80 -0.07 -16.04 -6.86
CA ARG A 80 -0.02 -17.34 -7.58
C ARG A 80 1.40 -17.79 -7.91
N TYR A 81 2.34 -16.86 -8.08
CA TYR A 81 3.76 -17.17 -8.25
C TYR A 81 4.57 -17.14 -6.94
N SER A 82 3.94 -16.78 -5.82
CA SER A 82 4.58 -16.73 -4.52
C SER A 82 4.57 -18.11 -3.83
N PRO A 83 5.49 -18.37 -2.88
CA PRO A 83 5.47 -19.58 -2.08
C PRO A 83 4.39 -19.58 -0.98
N TYR A 84 3.56 -18.53 -0.90
CA TYR A 84 2.59 -18.32 0.17
C TYR A 84 1.18 -18.83 -0.16
N ILE A 85 0.96 -19.39 -1.36
CA ILE A 85 -0.34 -19.91 -1.76
C ILE A 85 -0.59 -21.34 -1.23
N THR A 86 -1.85 -21.68 -0.96
CA THR A 86 -2.29 -23.06 -0.71
C THR A 86 -3.59 -23.37 -1.45
N ASP A 87 -3.71 -24.60 -1.95
CA ASP A 87 -4.94 -25.12 -2.56
C ASP A 87 -5.88 -25.75 -1.52
N ASP A 88 -5.42 -25.86 -0.26
CA ASP A 88 -6.14 -26.49 0.84
C ASP A 88 -6.65 -25.41 1.82
N PRO A 89 -7.95 -25.08 1.81
CA PRO A 89 -8.49 -24.00 2.63
C PRO A 89 -8.41 -24.31 4.13
N GLU A 90 -8.30 -25.57 4.54
CA GLU A 90 -8.13 -25.95 5.95
C GLU A 90 -6.72 -25.64 6.46
N LYS A 91 -5.74 -25.55 5.56
CA LYS A 91 -4.37 -25.11 5.88
C LYS A 91 -4.20 -23.59 5.76
N ALA A 92 -5.19 -22.89 5.22
CA ALA A 92 -5.11 -21.46 4.99
C ALA A 92 -5.14 -20.68 6.32
N THR A 93 -4.18 -19.76 6.44
CA THR A 93 -4.15 -18.75 7.51
C THR A 93 -4.86 -17.46 7.10
N HIS A 94 -4.99 -17.23 5.79
CA HIS A 94 -5.57 -16.04 5.20
C HIS A 94 -6.33 -16.42 3.92
N PHE A 95 -7.33 -15.64 3.57
CA PHE A 95 -8.14 -15.85 2.38
C PHE A 95 -8.11 -14.63 1.47
N TYR A 96 -7.71 -14.81 0.22
CA TYR A 96 -7.78 -13.74 -0.75
C TYR A 96 -9.08 -13.80 -1.55
N VAL A 97 -9.80 -12.67 -1.60
CA VAL A 97 -11.05 -12.53 -2.33
C VAL A 97 -10.77 -11.86 -3.67
N ASP A 98 -10.53 -12.66 -4.71
CA ASP A 98 -10.19 -12.21 -6.07
C ASP A 98 -11.43 -11.69 -6.83
N TYR A 99 -11.92 -10.50 -6.45
CA TYR A 99 -13.05 -9.82 -7.09
C TYR A 99 -12.66 -8.44 -7.62
N TRP A 100 -13.31 -8.04 -8.71
CA TRP A 100 -13.13 -6.72 -9.31
C TRP A 100 -14.04 -5.71 -8.63
N ASN A 101 -13.43 -4.70 -8.01
CA ASN A 101 -14.18 -3.69 -7.28
C ASN A 101 -14.05 -2.26 -7.82
N TYR A 102 -13.20 -1.99 -8.83
CA TYR A 102 -12.85 -0.63 -9.31
C TYR A 102 -14.03 0.25 -9.79
N TRP A 103 -15.14 -0.33 -10.28
CA TRP A 103 -16.34 0.43 -10.71
C TRP A 103 -17.65 -0.14 -10.18
N VAL A 104 -17.56 -1.21 -9.38
CA VAL A 104 -18.74 -1.99 -9.05
C VAL A 104 -19.37 -1.41 -7.78
N ASN A 105 -20.44 -0.62 -7.96
CA ASN A 105 -21.33 -0.12 -6.89
C ASN A 105 -22.04 -1.23 -6.07
N GLN A 106 -21.69 -2.51 -6.26
CA GLN A 106 -22.30 -3.65 -5.56
C GLN A 106 -21.73 -3.86 -4.15
N GLY A 107 -20.61 -3.21 -3.82
CA GLY A 107 -20.00 -3.28 -2.51
C GLY A 107 -19.47 -4.67 -2.11
N GLY A 108 -18.62 -4.71 -1.07
CA GLY A 108 -18.17 -5.93 -0.40
C GLY A 108 -19.33 -6.79 0.13
N ASN A 109 -20.47 -6.19 0.50
CA ASN A 109 -21.61 -6.92 1.08
C ASN A 109 -22.12 -8.07 0.19
N HIS A 110 -22.19 -7.85 -1.13
CA HIS A 110 -22.68 -8.88 -2.04
C HIS A 110 -21.71 -10.06 -2.12
N VAL A 111 -20.40 -9.79 -2.26
CA VAL A 111 -19.40 -10.87 -2.32
C VAL A 111 -19.31 -11.58 -0.97
N VAL A 112 -19.39 -10.87 0.15
CA VAL A 112 -19.40 -11.45 1.50
C VAL A 112 -20.60 -12.37 1.70
N ALA A 113 -21.80 -11.94 1.31
CA ALA A 113 -23.00 -12.77 1.38
C ALA A 113 -22.84 -14.06 0.54
N TYR A 114 -22.25 -13.94 -0.65
CA TYR A 114 -21.93 -15.10 -1.48
C TYR A 114 -20.92 -16.03 -0.81
N LEU A 115 -19.82 -15.50 -0.26
CA LEU A 115 -18.81 -16.28 0.45
C LEU A 115 -19.43 -17.07 1.61
N LYS A 116 -20.23 -16.41 2.46
CA LYS A 116 -20.95 -17.03 3.58
C LYS A 116 -21.94 -18.10 3.15
N SER A 117 -22.54 -17.98 1.96
CA SER A 117 -23.46 -18.99 1.43
C SER A 117 -22.76 -20.27 0.93
N LYS A 118 -21.44 -20.22 0.72
CA LYS A 118 -20.66 -21.29 0.08
C LYS A 118 -19.62 -21.91 0.99
N TRP A 119 -19.03 -21.12 1.89
CA TRP A 119 -17.91 -21.54 2.73
C TRP A 119 -18.07 -21.01 4.15
N PRO A 120 -17.58 -21.77 5.16
CA PRO A 120 -17.67 -21.37 6.57
C PRO A 120 -16.60 -20.35 6.99
N TYR A 121 -15.61 -20.09 6.14
CA TYR A 121 -14.37 -19.42 6.55
C TYR A 121 -14.53 -17.94 6.88
N TRP A 122 -15.48 -17.24 6.24
CA TRP A 122 -15.75 -15.83 6.58
C TRP A 122 -16.15 -15.64 8.04
N ASP A 123 -17.12 -16.45 8.50
CA ASP A 123 -17.71 -16.29 9.83
C ASP A 123 -16.76 -16.72 10.97
N ARG A 124 -15.65 -17.40 10.65
CA ARG A 124 -14.62 -17.79 11.64
C ARG A 124 -13.97 -16.60 12.32
N THR A 125 -13.79 -15.52 11.59
CA THR A 125 -13.02 -14.33 12.00
C THR A 125 -13.78 -13.03 11.73
N ASN A 126 -15.03 -13.13 11.29
CA ASN A 126 -15.78 -12.01 10.73
C ASN A 126 -15.05 -11.31 9.55
N GLY A 127 -14.20 -12.04 8.83
CA GLY A 127 -13.41 -11.51 7.72
C GLY A 127 -12.03 -10.96 8.11
N ALA A 128 -11.61 -11.04 9.38
CA ALA A 128 -10.31 -10.49 9.82
C ALA A 128 -9.08 -11.15 9.17
N ASP A 129 -9.23 -12.37 8.66
CA ASP A 129 -8.20 -13.08 7.87
C ASP A 129 -8.44 -13.00 6.35
N HIS A 130 -9.36 -12.15 5.90
CA HIS A 130 -9.67 -11.95 4.48
C HIS A 130 -8.96 -10.74 3.93
N ILE A 131 -8.42 -10.90 2.73
CA ILE A 131 -7.62 -9.91 2.02
C ILE A 131 -8.41 -9.45 0.80
N PHE A 132 -8.56 -8.14 0.65
CA PHE A 132 -9.13 -7.52 -0.54
C PHE A 132 -8.16 -6.48 -1.11
N THR A 133 -8.10 -6.40 -2.43
CA THR A 133 -7.44 -5.30 -3.13
C THR A 133 -8.44 -4.17 -3.36
N VAL A 134 -8.04 -2.94 -3.08
CA VAL A 134 -8.88 -1.75 -3.24
C VAL A 134 -8.10 -0.71 -4.04
N PRO A 135 -8.24 -0.72 -5.39
CA PRO A 135 -7.55 0.19 -6.29
C PRO A 135 -8.24 1.56 -6.42
N HIS A 136 -9.36 1.79 -5.74
CA HIS A 136 -10.09 3.05 -5.81
C HIS A 136 -9.25 4.23 -5.33
N ASP A 137 -9.49 5.41 -5.92
CA ASP A 137 -8.92 6.68 -5.48
C ASP A 137 -9.04 6.88 -3.96
N PHE A 138 -10.20 6.56 -3.39
CA PHE A 138 -10.48 6.72 -1.97
C PHE A 138 -10.03 5.53 -1.10
N GLY A 139 -9.53 4.45 -1.70
CA GLY A 139 -9.06 3.27 -0.98
C GLY A 139 -10.12 2.73 -0.02
N ARG A 140 -9.72 2.49 1.25
CA ARG A 140 -10.62 2.02 2.31
C ARG A 140 -11.82 2.94 2.56
N CYS A 141 -11.72 4.26 2.29
CA CYS A 141 -12.84 5.16 2.62
C CYS A 141 -14.15 4.73 1.94
N ASP A 142 -14.06 4.14 0.75
CA ASP A 142 -15.23 3.68 -0.03
C ASP A 142 -15.69 2.27 0.35
N PHE A 143 -14.91 1.52 1.14
CA PHE A 143 -15.12 0.10 1.45
C PHE A 143 -15.44 -0.19 2.93
N TYR A 144 -15.57 0.84 3.76
CA TYR A 144 -15.61 0.70 5.22
C TYR A 144 -16.74 -0.21 5.74
N ASP A 145 -18.01 0.07 5.38
CA ASP A 145 -19.18 -0.60 5.97
C ASP A 145 -19.34 -2.08 5.57
N GLN A 146 -18.50 -2.59 4.66
CA GLN A 146 -18.77 -3.84 3.96
C GLN A 146 -17.79 -4.95 4.31
N VAL A 147 -16.58 -4.58 4.74
CA VAL A 147 -15.44 -5.48 4.99
C VAL A 147 -14.56 -4.90 6.11
N GLU A 148 -15.19 -4.37 7.16
CA GLU A 148 -14.55 -3.56 8.21
C GLU A 148 -13.30 -4.23 8.79
N ASP A 149 -13.41 -5.49 9.22
CA ASP A 149 -12.34 -6.26 9.85
C ASP A 149 -11.30 -6.80 8.86
N ALA A 150 -11.61 -6.80 7.56
CA ALA A 150 -10.75 -7.38 6.55
C ALA A 150 -9.47 -6.57 6.31
N ILE A 151 -8.43 -7.24 5.84
CA ILE A 151 -7.15 -6.66 5.43
C ILE A 151 -7.33 -6.03 4.04
N LEU A 152 -7.14 -4.72 3.92
CA LEU A 152 -7.20 -4.06 2.62
C LEU A 152 -5.80 -3.73 2.10
N LEU A 153 -5.57 -4.11 0.84
CA LEU A 153 -4.38 -3.74 0.08
C LEU A 153 -4.75 -2.58 -0.83
N HIS A 154 -4.12 -1.43 -0.61
CA HIS A 154 -4.42 -0.23 -1.37
C HIS A 154 -3.17 0.60 -1.57
N HIS A 155 -3.16 1.45 -2.59
CA HIS A 155 -2.02 2.33 -2.91
C HIS A 155 -2.47 3.77 -3.09
N PHE A 156 -3.78 3.98 -3.08
CA PHE A 156 -4.39 5.29 -2.98
C PHE A 156 -4.88 5.53 -1.55
N GLY A 157 -5.21 6.79 -1.32
CA GLY A 157 -5.92 7.21 -0.13
C GLY A 157 -6.22 8.69 -0.27
N LYS A 158 -6.85 9.04 -1.39
CA LYS A 158 -7.50 10.33 -1.58
C LYS A 158 -8.58 10.41 -0.51
N VAL A 159 -8.49 11.39 0.37
CA VAL A 159 -9.43 11.46 1.50
C VAL A 159 -10.57 12.44 1.19
N SER A 160 -10.32 13.46 0.36
CA SER A 160 -11.32 14.33 -0.28
C SER A 160 -10.69 15.16 -1.40
N TRP A 161 -11.45 16.10 -1.95
CA TRP A 161 -10.89 17.29 -2.61
C TRP A 161 -10.41 18.29 -1.53
N PRO A 162 -9.30 19.02 -1.77
CA PRO A 162 -8.77 19.95 -0.79
C PRO A 162 -9.77 21.04 -0.48
N GLN A 163 -10.28 21.05 0.76
CA GLN A 163 -10.87 22.22 1.37
C GLN A 163 -9.80 22.92 2.22
N ILE A 164 -8.64 23.18 1.62
CA ILE A 164 -7.55 23.87 2.30
C ILE A 164 -8.04 25.30 2.54
N ALA A 165 -8.46 25.57 3.77
CA ALA A 165 -8.83 26.89 4.23
C ALA A 165 -7.56 27.74 4.31
N ALA A 166 -7.27 28.50 3.24
CA ALA A 166 -6.12 29.39 3.09
C ALA A 166 -4.74 28.69 3.26
N GLU A 167 -3.70 29.36 2.77
CA GLU A 167 -2.32 28.87 2.70
C GLU A 167 -1.87 28.21 4.03
N CYS A 168 -1.57 26.91 3.98
CA CYS A 168 -1.04 26.18 5.13
C CYS A 168 0.49 26.25 5.13
N ASN A 169 1.02 27.14 5.95
CA ASN A 169 2.45 27.27 6.14
C ASN A 169 2.99 26.20 7.11
N LEU A 170 3.85 25.30 6.61
CA LEU A 170 4.55 24.28 7.41
C LEU A 170 5.48 24.88 8.49
N PHE A 171 5.82 26.17 8.40
CA PHE A 171 6.58 26.85 9.45
C PHE A 171 5.73 27.23 10.66
N ASP A 172 4.42 27.40 10.49
CA ASP A 172 3.51 27.86 11.54
C ASP A 172 2.73 26.71 12.20
N LYS A 173 2.39 25.68 11.43
CA LYS A 173 1.57 24.54 11.87
C LYS A 173 1.96 23.26 11.15
N TRP A 174 1.71 22.13 11.79
CA TRP A 174 1.94 20.82 11.19
C TRP A 174 0.99 20.62 10.00
N GLY A 175 1.50 20.11 8.87
CA GLY A 175 0.69 19.95 7.65
C GLY A 175 -0.55 19.06 7.84
N GLY A 176 -0.48 18.07 8.74
CA GLY A 176 -1.64 17.23 9.09
C GLY A 176 -2.73 17.94 9.92
N GLU A 177 -2.45 19.11 10.49
CA GLU A 177 -3.45 19.96 11.16
C GLU A 177 -4.23 20.82 10.17
N CYS A 178 -3.71 20.98 8.94
CA CYS A 178 -4.34 21.79 7.90
C CYS A 178 -5.43 21.06 7.12
N ASP A 179 -5.66 19.79 7.44
CA ASP A 179 -6.60 18.95 6.74
C ASP A 179 -7.50 18.21 7.73
N SER A 180 -8.81 18.43 7.63
CA SER A 180 -9.80 17.85 8.54
C SER A 180 -9.83 16.33 8.49
N LEU A 181 -9.38 15.71 7.40
CA LEU A 181 -9.35 14.27 7.24
C LEU A 181 -8.09 13.66 7.80
N MET A 182 -6.96 14.36 7.76
CA MET A 182 -5.80 13.97 8.57
C MET A 182 -6.08 14.12 10.05
N GLN A 183 -6.81 15.17 10.47
CA GLN A 183 -7.30 15.24 11.85
C GLN A 183 -8.21 14.05 12.19
N ASN A 184 -9.09 13.62 11.27
CA ASN A 184 -9.91 12.43 11.47
C ASN A 184 -9.08 11.14 11.48
N ALA A 185 -8.07 11.01 10.63
CA ALA A 185 -7.16 9.87 10.62
C ALA A 185 -6.34 9.80 11.93
N LEU A 186 -5.91 10.93 12.47
CA LEU A 186 -5.25 11.02 13.77
C LEU A 186 -6.19 10.63 14.91
N LYS A 187 -7.44 11.08 14.87
CA LYS A 187 -8.49 10.63 15.82
C LYS A 187 -8.70 9.12 15.69
N ALA A 188 -8.73 8.58 14.47
CA ALA A 188 -8.95 7.15 14.25
C ALA A 188 -7.78 6.31 14.77
N HIS A 189 -6.55 6.77 14.55
CA HIS A 189 -5.35 6.17 15.13
C HIS A 189 -5.40 6.16 16.67
N LYS A 190 -5.92 7.22 17.28
CA LYS A 190 -6.16 7.32 18.73
C LYS A 190 -7.41 6.57 19.20
N LYS A 191 -8.13 5.88 18.30
CA LYS A 191 -9.41 5.21 18.57
C LYS A 191 -10.52 6.15 19.06
N GLU A 192 -10.42 7.44 18.73
CA GLU A 192 -11.41 8.49 19.04
C GLU A 192 -12.51 8.59 17.96
N THR A 193 -12.29 7.99 16.79
CA THR A 193 -13.30 7.83 15.74
C THR A 193 -13.09 6.50 15.01
N PHE A 194 -14.16 5.96 14.42
CA PHE A 194 -14.16 4.65 13.76
C PHE A 194 -13.82 4.74 12.25
N ARG A 195 -13.92 5.92 11.63
CA ARG A 195 -13.70 6.08 10.19
C ARG A 195 -12.26 6.42 9.83
N ALA A 196 -11.45 5.38 9.60
CA ALA A 196 -10.11 5.53 9.04
C ALA A 196 -10.06 5.05 7.58
N CYS A 197 -9.46 5.84 6.70
CA CYS A 197 -9.18 5.46 5.32
C CYS A 197 -7.89 4.63 5.15
N HIS A 198 -7.28 4.28 6.27
CA HIS A 198 -6.20 3.32 6.43
C HIS A 198 -6.13 2.98 7.92
N ILE A 199 -6.11 1.69 8.27
CA ILE A 199 -6.02 1.22 9.66
C ILE A 199 -4.61 0.63 9.88
N PRO A 200 -3.73 1.32 10.62
CA PRO A 200 -2.39 0.81 10.92
C PRO A 200 -2.44 -0.54 11.64
N GLY A 201 -1.67 -1.51 11.14
CA GLY A 201 -1.65 -2.87 11.68
C GLY A 201 -2.70 -3.81 11.09
N GLN A 202 -3.63 -3.31 10.28
CA GLN A 202 -4.61 -4.10 9.55
C GLN A 202 -4.42 -3.95 8.04
N ASP A 203 -4.32 -2.73 7.53
CA ASP A 203 -4.15 -2.44 6.11
C ASP A 203 -2.69 -2.46 5.68
N MET A 204 -2.48 -2.74 4.39
CA MET A 204 -1.16 -2.65 3.77
C MET A 204 -1.19 -1.69 2.58
N VAL A 205 -0.21 -0.80 2.57
CA VAL A 205 0.06 0.04 1.41
C VAL A 205 1.01 -0.70 0.48
N VAL A 206 0.63 -0.84 -0.78
CA VAL A 206 1.39 -1.63 -1.79
C VAL A 206 1.73 -0.77 -3.00
N PRO A 207 2.84 -1.02 -3.72
CA PRO A 207 3.12 -0.30 -4.96
C PRO A 207 2.03 -0.53 -6.02
N PRO A 208 1.62 0.49 -6.79
CA PRO A 208 0.66 0.30 -7.86
C PRO A 208 1.30 -0.30 -9.11
N PRO A 209 0.50 -0.87 -10.04
CA PRO A 209 1.02 -1.55 -11.22
C PRO A 209 1.98 -0.78 -12.14
N PRO A 210 1.89 0.55 -12.33
CA PRO A 210 2.86 1.27 -13.14
C PRO A 210 4.29 1.11 -12.62
N TYR A 211 4.49 0.82 -11.33
CA TYR A 211 5.80 0.66 -10.70
C TYR A 211 6.45 -0.69 -11.01
N GLU A 212 5.69 -1.61 -11.58
CA GLU A 212 6.19 -2.84 -12.18
C GLU A 212 6.67 -2.63 -13.61
N LEU A 213 6.43 -1.46 -14.22
CA LEU A 213 6.78 -1.17 -15.60
C LEU A 213 7.91 -0.13 -15.66
N THR A 214 8.87 -0.35 -16.55
CA THR A 214 9.89 0.64 -16.88
C THR A 214 9.92 0.86 -18.39
N GLU A 215 10.42 2.01 -18.84
CA GLU A 215 10.60 2.28 -20.28
C GLU A 215 11.45 1.21 -20.97
N GLN A 216 12.34 0.56 -20.21
CA GLN A 216 13.26 -0.46 -20.70
C GLN A 216 12.71 -1.90 -20.60
N SER A 217 11.61 -2.12 -19.88
CA SER A 217 10.98 -3.44 -19.77
C SER A 217 9.45 -3.33 -19.76
N PRO A 218 8.77 -3.78 -20.84
CA PRO A 218 7.30 -3.80 -20.91
C PRO A 218 6.68 -4.93 -20.07
N HIS A 219 7.48 -5.61 -19.24
CA HIS A 219 7.05 -6.70 -18.39
C HIS A 219 7.19 -6.29 -16.93
N PHE A 220 6.28 -6.77 -16.07
CA PHE A 220 6.41 -6.64 -14.63
C PHE A 220 7.80 -7.12 -14.17
N ILE A 221 8.41 -6.45 -13.20
CA ILE A 221 9.82 -6.67 -12.81
C ILE A 221 10.00 -7.12 -11.35
N SER A 222 8.93 -7.18 -10.56
CA SER A 222 9.02 -7.67 -9.18
C SER A 222 9.57 -9.08 -9.06
N MET A 223 10.22 -9.34 -7.93
CA MET A 223 10.90 -10.60 -7.65
C MET A 223 9.97 -11.82 -7.65
N TYR A 224 8.67 -11.64 -7.42
CA TYR A 224 7.69 -12.73 -7.41
C TYR A 224 7.37 -13.25 -8.81
N THR A 225 7.44 -12.36 -9.80
CA THR A 225 7.20 -12.73 -11.21
C THR A 225 8.50 -12.92 -11.99
N ASN A 226 9.62 -12.40 -11.46
CA ASN A 226 10.93 -12.44 -12.11
C ASN A 226 12.05 -12.64 -11.06
N PRO A 227 12.15 -13.83 -10.44
CA PRO A 227 13.13 -14.09 -9.40
C PRO A 227 14.58 -13.93 -9.88
N ASP A 228 14.83 -14.10 -11.18
CA ASP A 228 16.16 -13.95 -11.77
C ASP A 228 16.57 -12.49 -12.00
N LYS A 229 15.61 -11.55 -11.97
CA LYS A 229 15.88 -10.12 -12.23
C LYS A 229 16.32 -9.34 -11.00
N LEU A 230 16.01 -9.84 -9.79
CA LEU A 230 16.30 -9.14 -8.55
C LEU A 230 16.96 -10.10 -7.57
N PRO A 231 18.16 -9.76 -7.04
CA PRO A 231 18.76 -10.58 -6.01
C PRO A 231 17.86 -10.59 -4.77
N PRO A 232 17.76 -11.72 -4.05
CA PRO A 232 17.06 -11.74 -2.77
C PRO A 232 17.70 -10.69 -1.83
N PRO A 233 16.92 -10.00 -0.99
CA PRO A 233 17.44 -8.96 -0.11
C PRO A 233 18.37 -9.61 0.93
N ALA A 234 19.66 -9.65 0.62
CA ALA A 234 20.64 -10.37 1.41
C ALA A 234 21.07 -9.55 2.65
N ASN A 235 20.96 -8.21 2.60
CA ASN A 235 21.21 -7.30 3.70
C ASN A 235 20.50 -5.97 3.42
N ARG A 236 19.45 -5.62 4.17
CA ARG A 236 18.80 -4.31 4.04
C ARG A 236 19.80 -3.22 4.42
N THR A 237 20.37 -2.53 3.43
CA THR A 237 21.39 -1.49 3.62
C THR A 237 20.79 -0.10 3.79
N ASN A 238 19.58 0.12 3.25
CA ASN A 238 18.88 1.38 3.37
C ASN A 238 17.97 1.36 4.61
N LEU A 239 18.00 2.44 5.37
CA LEU A 239 17.04 2.67 6.45
C LEU A 239 15.67 2.99 5.86
N LEU A 240 15.62 3.94 4.93
CA LEU A 240 14.39 4.47 4.37
C LEU A 240 14.43 4.47 2.84
N PHE A 241 13.34 4.02 2.23
CA PHE A 241 13.03 4.19 0.83
C PHE A 241 11.79 5.07 0.65
N TYR A 242 11.85 5.97 -0.32
CA TYR A 242 10.72 6.74 -0.81
C TYR A 242 10.88 6.94 -2.32
N SER A 243 9.80 6.78 -3.08
CA SER A 243 9.79 7.07 -4.52
C SER A 243 8.44 7.63 -4.93
N GLY A 244 8.45 8.88 -5.39
CA GLY A 244 7.27 9.52 -5.94
C GLY A 244 7.47 11.01 -6.12
N LYS A 245 6.58 11.64 -6.92
CA LYS A 245 6.58 13.10 -7.09
C LYS A 245 6.62 13.81 -5.74
N ILE A 246 7.55 14.75 -5.58
CA ILE A 246 7.67 15.54 -4.35
C ILE A 246 6.71 16.73 -4.37
N ASP A 247 6.55 17.35 -5.54
CA ASP A 247 5.59 18.41 -5.79
C ASP A 247 4.74 17.99 -7.00
N LEU A 248 3.42 17.99 -6.81
CA LEU A 248 2.45 17.60 -7.83
C LEU A 248 2.47 18.56 -9.03
N HIS A 249 2.85 19.82 -8.81
CA HIS A 249 2.69 20.90 -9.77
C HIS A 249 4.01 21.56 -10.18
N ALA A 250 5.17 20.99 -9.87
CA ALA A 250 6.48 21.63 -10.12
C ALA A 250 6.67 22.17 -11.56
N ASP A 251 5.93 21.61 -12.53
CA ASP A 251 5.89 21.97 -13.95
C ASP A 251 4.88 23.08 -14.31
N GLN A 252 4.00 23.48 -13.39
CA GLN A 252 2.99 24.52 -13.60
C GLN A 252 3.49 25.89 -13.17
N GLU A 253 3.09 26.92 -13.91
CA GLU A 253 3.51 28.31 -13.68
C GLU A 253 3.19 28.80 -12.24
N GLY A 254 2.07 28.34 -11.67
CA GLY A 254 1.66 28.65 -10.29
C GLY A 254 2.35 27.86 -9.18
N ALA A 255 3.18 26.86 -9.47
CA ALA A 255 3.87 26.10 -8.42
C ALA A 255 4.98 26.88 -7.72
N LYS A 256 5.54 27.89 -8.39
CA LYS A 256 6.46 28.84 -7.74
C LYS A 256 5.78 29.67 -6.63
N LEU A 257 4.45 29.74 -6.65
CA LEU A 257 3.63 30.42 -5.61
C LEU A 257 3.25 29.48 -4.45
N ARG A 258 3.46 28.16 -4.59
CA ARG A 258 3.28 27.14 -3.55
C ARG A 258 4.64 26.55 -3.19
N PRO A 259 5.47 27.28 -2.43
CA PRO A 259 6.83 26.85 -2.10
C PRO A 259 6.85 25.49 -1.39
N TRP A 260 8.02 24.86 -1.31
CA TRP A 260 8.27 23.63 -0.53
C TRP A 260 7.81 23.67 0.93
N SER A 261 7.44 24.86 1.45
CA SER A 261 6.85 25.10 2.75
C SER A 261 5.31 25.02 2.79
N ASP A 262 4.63 24.77 1.65
CA ASP A 262 3.19 24.53 1.61
C ASP A 262 2.88 23.06 1.91
N ALA A 263 2.02 22.82 2.90
CA ALA A 263 1.53 21.49 3.24
C ALA A 263 0.52 20.95 2.21
N GLY A 264 0.15 21.74 1.20
CA GLY A 264 -0.89 21.45 0.24
C GLY A 264 -0.71 20.14 -0.54
N TYR A 265 0.50 19.60 -0.68
CA TYR A 265 0.70 18.25 -1.24
C TYR A 265 1.33 17.29 -0.23
N SER A 266 0.67 16.16 0.02
CA SER A 266 1.10 15.14 0.98
C SER A 266 1.41 15.67 2.38
N PHE A 267 0.71 16.73 2.77
CA PHE A 267 0.83 17.36 4.08
C PHE A 267 2.26 17.82 4.40
N GLY A 268 3.06 18.13 3.37
CA GLY A 268 4.47 18.51 3.52
C GLY A 268 5.44 17.36 3.80
N VAL A 269 4.96 16.11 3.91
CA VAL A 269 5.80 14.96 4.31
C VAL A 269 6.83 14.64 3.23
N ARG A 270 6.42 14.58 1.96
CA ARG A 270 7.31 14.26 0.83
C ARG A 270 8.42 15.31 0.69
N GLN A 271 8.04 16.58 0.80
CA GLN A 271 8.94 17.74 0.73
C GLN A 271 9.94 17.72 1.89
N SER A 272 9.46 17.49 3.11
CA SER A 272 10.30 17.43 4.31
C SER A 272 11.30 16.28 4.24
N VAL A 273 10.83 15.08 3.87
CA VAL A 273 11.69 13.89 3.76
C VAL A 273 12.74 14.08 2.67
N HIS A 274 12.35 14.61 1.51
CA HIS A 274 13.29 14.94 0.45
C HIS A 274 14.34 15.95 0.91
N HIS A 275 13.92 17.07 1.50
CA HIS A 275 14.85 18.10 2.00
C HIS A 275 15.83 17.56 3.05
N MET A 276 15.35 16.71 3.96
CA MET A 276 16.16 16.20 5.06
C MET A 276 17.10 15.06 4.67
N PHE A 277 16.71 14.21 3.71
CA PHE A 277 17.36 12.92 3.50
C PHE A 277 17.81 12.63 2.06
N ALA A 278 17.42 13.44 1.07
CA ALA A 278 17.89 13.24 -0.30
C ALA A 278 19.43 13.29 -0.35
N GLY A 279 20.02 12.30 -1.03
CA GLY A 279 21.48 12.16 -1.17
C GLY A 279 22.23 11.72 0.09
N LYS A 280 21.55 11.41 1.20
CA LYS A 280 22.21 10.93 2.42
C LYS A 280 22.44 9.41 2.39
N PRO A 281 23.60 8.91 2.87
CA PRO A 281 23.85 7.48 2.98
C PRO A 281 22.77 6.77 3.81
N GLY A 282 22.26 5.64 3.31
CA GLY A 282 21.19 4.88 3.94
C GLY A 282 19.77 5.39 3.66
N PHE A 283 19.60 6.42 2.83
CA PHE A 283 18.30 6.95 2.43
C PHE A 283 18.16 6.93 0.90
N ALA A 284 17.26 6.08 0.39
CA ALA A 284 16.93 6.01 -1.03
C ALA A 284 15.68 6.85 -1.31
N ILE A 285 15.87 8.14 -1.60
CA ILE A 285 14.80 9.11 -1.80
C ILE A 285 14.76 9.55 -3.26
N HIS A 286 13.72 9.13 -3.99
CA HIS A 286 13.53 9.40 -5.41
C HIS A 286 12.32 10.31 -5.64
N SER A 287 12.46 11.24 -6.59
CA SER A 287 11.41 12.20 -6.95
C SER A 287 10.53 11.75 -8.12
N SER A 288 10.87 10.65 -8.80
CA SER A 288 10.03 9.99 -9.79
C SER A 288 9.18 8.90 -9.15
N HIS A 289 8.08 8.50 -9.79
CA HIS A 289 7.30 7.35 -9.34
C HIS A 289 8.09 6.05 -9.56
N THR A 290 8.61 5.87 -10.78
CA THR A 290 9.29 4.65 -11.20
C THR A 290 10.71 4.97 -11.67
N HIS A 291 11.60 3.99 -11.52
CA HIS A 291 13.00 4.05 -11.96
C HIS A 291 13.57 2.63 -12.00
N GLY A 292 14.69 2.44 -12.70
CA GLY A 292 15.28 1.11 -12.93
C GLY A 292 15.67 0.35 -11.65
N SER A 293 16.01 1.07 -10.57
CA SER A 293 16.35 0.49 -9.27
C SER A 293 15.18 0.37 -8.28
N TYR A 294 13.94 0.70 -8.67
CA TYR A 294 12.80 0.81 -7.75
C TYR A 294 12.64 -0.39 -6.81
N TRP A 295 12.56 -1.60 -7.38
CA TRP A 295 12.36 -2.81 -6.59
C TRP A 295 13.60 -3.21 -5.80
N GLN A 296 14.80 -2.91 -6.30
CA GLN A 296 16.05 -3.14 -5.57
C GLN A 296 16.12 -2.23 -4.35
N ASP A 297 15.83 -0.95 -4.51
CA ASP A 297 15.86 0.04 -3.43
C ASP A 297 14.76 -0.23 -2.40
N LEU A 298 13.55 -0.59 -2.85
CA LEU A 298 12.43 -0.99 -1.99
C LEU A 298 12.76 -2.24 -1.17
N THR A 299 13.32 -3.29 -1.79
CA THR A 299 13.64 -4.54 -1.11
C THR A 299 14.87 -4.43 -0.20
N ASN A 300 15.80 -3.53 -0.50
CA ASN A 300 16.96 -3.23 0.33
C ASN A 300 16.68 -2.25 1.48
N ALA A 301 15.47 -1.69 1.55
CA ALA A 301 15.09 -0.75 2.61
C ALA A 301 14.42 -1.44 3.81
N THR A 302 14.67 -0.90 5.00
CA THR A 302 13.98 -1.33 6.23
C THR A 302 12.59 -0.74 6.31
N PHE A 303 12.45 0.54 5.98
CA PHE A 303 11.19 1.27 5.97
C PHE A 303 10.89 1.80 4.57
N CYS A 304 9.62 1.71 4.16
CA CYS A 304 9.10 2.36 2.97
C CYS A 304 8.17 3.50 3.41
N LEU A 305 8.42 4.70 2.93
CA LEU A 305 7.54 5.84 3.16
C LEU A 305 6.43 5.86 2.11
N ALA A 306 5.21 5.61 2.56
CA ALA A 306 4.01 5.66 1.73
C ALA A 306 3.09 6.81 2.20
N SER A 307 3.58 8.05 2.06
CA SER A 307 2.88 9.22 2.58
C SER A 307 1.55 9.43 1.86
N ALA A 308 0.50 9.69 2.64
CA ALA A 308 -0.77 10.19 2.13
C ALA A 308 -0.55 11.41 1.23
N GLY A 309 -1.29 11.51 0.14
CA GLY A 309 -1.16 12.57 -0.85
C GLY A 309 -2.48 12.81 -1.59
N TRP A 310 -2.56 13.93 -2.30
CA TRP A 310 -3.73 14.26 -3.10
C TRP A 310 -3.66 13.60 -4.48
N GLY A 311 -4.77 13.03 -4.92
CA GLY A 311 -4.94 12.51 -6.28
C GLY A 311 -4.01 11.36 -6.66
N TRP A 312 -3.51 11.40 -7.89
CA TRP A 312 -2.75 10.37 -8.61
C TRP A 312 -1.35 10.05 -8.05
N GLY A 313 -1.01 10.59 -6.88
CA GLY A 313 0.35 10.63 -6.36
C GLY A 313 0.96 9.30 -5.94
N GLY A 314 0.20 8.21 -5.90
CA GLY A 314 0.62 6.87 -5.46
C GLY A 314 1.29 6.86 -4.07
N ARG A 315 0.71 6.17 -3.10
CA ARG A 315 1.42 5.91 -1.84
C ARG A 315 2.43 4.80 -2.04
#